data_AF-A0A2P7SGL1-F1
#
_entry.id   AF-A0A2P7SGL1-F1
#
_cell.length_a   1.000
_cell.length_b   1.000
_cell.length_c   1.000
_cell.angle_alpha   90.00
_cell.angle_beta   90.00
_cell.angle_gamma   90.00
#
_symmetry.space_group_name_H-M   'P 1'
#
loop_
_entity.id
_entity.type
_entity.pdbx_description
1 polymer ?
#
loop_
_entity_poly.entity_id
_entity_poly.type
_entity_poly.pdbx_seq_one_letter_code
_entity_poly.pdbx_strand_id
1 'polypeptide(L)'
;MKPSDPEVSLFIMNAFVEIGRTAKLRIIVDQDRLKFEDHPLKPQFDAIHARLLLMEDFERAHGPGSCIHLEEPITARDVAAGHRRFDMEEVENARRAPSAERVRILERA
;
A
#
# COMPACT_ATOMS: atom_id res chain seq x y z
N MET A 1 -10.88 20.55 0.77
CA MET A 1 -10.64 19.55 -0.31
C MET A 1 -11.99 19.09 -0.83
N LYS A 2 -12.20 19.04 -2.14
CA LYS A 2 -13.39 18.35 -2.69
C LYS A 2 -13.26 16.85 -2.34
N PRO A 3 -14.37 16.14 -2.07
CA PRO A 3 -14.31 14.68 -2.03
C PRO A 3 -13.75 14.19 -3.36
N SER A 4 -12.64 13.45 -3.35
CA SER A 4 -12.19 12.72 -4.55
C SER A 4 -13.25 11.70 -4.94
N ASP A 5 -13.45 11.57 -6.25
CA ASP A 5 -14.30 10.55 -6.87
C ASP A 5 -13.94 9.14 -6.34
N PRO A 6 -14.91 8.29 -5.97
CA PRO A 6 -14.66 6.92 -5.53
C PRO A 6 -13.75 6.11 -6.46
N GLU A 7 -13.84 6.30 -7.78
CA GLU A 7 -12.98 5.63 -8.75
C GLU A 7 -11.53 6.10 -8.64
N VAL A 8 -11.33 7.40 -8.49
CA VAL A 8 -10.00 8.00 -8.29
C VAL A 8 -9.40 7.52 -6.98
N SER A 9 -10.20 7.44 -5.93
CA SER A 9 -9.78 6.92 -4.63
C SER A 9 -9.31 5.47 -4.73
N LEU A 10 -10.08 4.58 -5.38
CA LEU A 10 -9.66 3.19 -5.60
C LEU A 10 -8.42 3.08 -6.48
N PHE A 11 -8.30 3.91 -7.52
CA PHE A 11 -7.09 3.95 -8.34
C PHE A 11 -5.85 4.28 -7.51
N ILE A 12 -5.94 5.31 -6.66
CA ILE A 12 -4.84 5.73 -5.78
C ILE A 12 -4.52 4.65 -4.73
N MET A 13 -5.55 4.07 -4.10
CA MET A 13 -5.36 3.01 -3.11
C MET A 13 -4.66 1.77 -3.72
N ASN A 14 -5.10 1.33 -4.90
CA ASN A 14 -4.46 0.22 -5.61
C ASN A 14 -3.01 0.53 -5.97
N ALA A 15 -2.72 1.77 -6.38
CA ALA A 15 -1.33 2.17 -6.62
C ALA A 15 -0.49 2.03 -5.35
N PHE A 16 -1.00 2.41 -4.17
CA PHE A 16 -0.29 2.22 -2.91
C PHE A 16 -0.14 0.77 -2.47
N VAL A 17 -1.11 -0.10 -2.77
CA VAL A 17 -0.95 -1.55 -2.61
C VAL A 17 0.18 -2.03 -3.50
N GLU A 18 0.17 -1.68 -4.79
CA GLU A 18 1.15 -2.16 -5.77
C GLU A 18 2.60 -1.82 -5.39
N ILE A 19 2.84 -0.64 -4.82
CA ILE A 19 4.18 -0.22 -4.36
C ILE A 19 4.45 -0.50 -2.88
N GLY A 20 3.49 -1.09 -2.15
CA GLY A 20 3.67 -1.50 -0.76
C GLY A 20 3.74 -0.36 0.26
N ARG A 21 3.03 0.75 0.05
CA ARG A 21 3.05 1.93 0.94
C ARG A 21 1.94 1.88 1.99
N THR A 22 2.07 0.98 2.95
CA THR A 22 1.08 0.69 4.02
C THR A 22 0.59 1.94 4.75
N ALA A 23 1.52 2.77 5.26
CA ALA A 23 1.15 3.98 6.01
C ALA A 23 0.36 5.00 5.18
N LYS A 24 0.65 5.12 3.87
CA LYS A 24 -0.07 6.01 2.96
C LYS A 24 -1.43 5.44 2.58
N LEU A 25 -1.51 4.14 2.37
CA LEU A 25 -2.76 3.43 2.10
C LEU A 25 -3.73 3.59 3.28
N ARG A 26 -3.28 3.37 4.52
CA ARG A 26 -4.10 3.55 5.73
C ARG A 26 -4.77 4.90 5.80
N ILE A 27 -3.98 5.97 5.61
CA ILE A 27 -4.50 7.34 5.67
C ILE A 27 -5.68 7.53 4.70
N ILE A 28 -5.57 7.00 3.48
CA ILE A 28 -6.57 7.20 2.44
C ILE A 28 -7.78 6.29 2.68
N VAL A 29 -7.58 5.05 3.10
CA VAL A 29 -8.66 4.14 3.50
C VAL A 29 -9.50 4.76 4.62
N ASP A 30 -8.86 5.30 5.66
CA ASP A 30 -9.55 5.96 6.77
C ASP A 30 -10.31 7.21 6.33
N GLN A 31 -9.69 8.05 5.48
CA GLN A 31 -10.30 9.28 4.97
C GLN A 31 -11.52 9.01 4.08
N ASP A 32 -11.47 7.94 3.29
CA ASP A 32 -12.44 7.71 2.23
C ASP A 32 -13.49 6.66 2.57
N ARG A 33 -13.37 5.96 3.71
CA ARG A 33 -14.29 4.90 4.15
C ARG A 33 -15.77 5.24 3.97
N LEU A 34 -16.18 6.42 4.43
CA LEU A 34 -17.60 6.86 4.37
C LEU A 34 -18.11 7.05 2.93
N LYS A 35 -17.22 7.25 1.95
CA LYS A 35 -17.60 7.38 0.53
C LYS A 35 -18.09 6.05 -0.06
N PHE A 36 -17.76 4.92 0.56
CA PHE A 36 -18.01 3.59 0.03
C PHE A 36 -19.13 2.84 0.78
N GLU A 37 -19.66 3.33 1.90
CA GLU A 37 -20.62 2.58 2.73
C GLU A 37 -21.85 2.06 1.94
N ASP A 38 -22.41 2.89 1.06
CA ASP A 38 -23.54 2.55 0.19
C ASP A 38 -23.20 2.62 -1.31
N HIS A 39 -21.91 2.56 -1.66
CA HIS A 39 -21.45 2.72 -3.05
C HIS A 39 -21.35 1.38 -3.80
N PRO A 40 -21.67 1.30 -5.11
CA PRO A 40 -21.48 0.07 -5.90
C PRO A 40 -20.05 -0.49 -5.90
N LEU A 41 -19.07 0.37 -5.62
CA LEU A 41 -17.64 0.00 -5.54
C LEU A 41 -17.18 -0.42 -4.14
N LYS A 42 -18.11 -0.58 -3.18
CA LYS A 42 -17.79 -1.06 -1.83
C LYS A 42 -17.02 -2.39 -1.82
N PRO A 43 -17.36 -3.41 -2.65
CA PRO A 43 -16.61 -4.66 -2.65
C PRO A 43 -15.13 -4.49 -2.98
N GLN A 44 -14.79 -3.59 -3.92
CA GLN A 44 -13.40 -3.27 -4.28
C GLN A 44 -12.69 -2.55 -3.14
N PHE A 45 -13.36 -1.61 -2.48
CA PHE A 45 -12.84 -0.94 -1.29
C PHE A 45 -12.58 -1.94 -0.15
N ASP A 46 -13.53 -2.84 0.13
CA ASP A 46 -13.41 -3.85 1.19
C ASP A 46 -12.24 -4.81 0.90
N ALA A 47 -12.01 -5.18 -0.36
CA ALA A 47 -10.87 -5.99 -0.76
C ALA A 47 -9.52 -5.29 -0.51
N ILE A 48 -9.45 -3.98 -0.80
CA ILE A 48 -8.27 -3.16 -0.49
C ILE A 48 -8.07 -3.04 1.02
N HIS A 49 -9.14 -2.79 1.78
CA HIS A 49 -9.08 -2.69 3.24
C HIS A 49 -8.60 -4.00 3.87
N ALA A 50 -9.12 -5.15 3.42
CA ALA A 50 -8.63 -6.46 3.83
C ALA A 50 -7.13 -6.63 3.50
N ARG A 51 -6.67 -6.10 2.37
CA ARG A 51 -5.25 -6.15 2.02
C ARG A 51 -4.39 -5.26 2.90
N LEU A 52 -4.86 -4.06 3.23
CA LEU A 52 -4.19 -3.18 4.17
C LEU A 52 -3.93 -3.91 5.50
N LEU A 53 -4.90 -4.66 6.02
CA LEU A 53 -4.72 -5.42 7.26
C LEU A 53 -3.59 -6.46 7.16
N LEU A 54 -3.49 -7.17 6.03
CA LEU A 54 -2.39 -8.11 5.79
C LEU A 54 -1.03 -7.39 5.72
N MET A 55 -0.99 -6.21 5.09
CA MET A 55 0.22 -5.38 5.02
C MET A 55 0.64 -4.89 6.41
N GLU A 56 -0.32 -4.46 7.25
CA GLU A 56 -0.07 -4.00 8.61
C GLU A 56 0.41 -5.12 9.53
N ASP A 57 -0.15 -6.32 9.41
CA ASP A 57 0.29 -7.48 10.17
C ASP A 57 1.72 -7.90 9.78
N PHE A 58 2.05 -7.85 8.49
CA PHE A 58 3.42 -8.09 8.00
C PHE A 58 4.40 -7.03 8.53
N GLU A 59 4.03 -5.74 8.49
CA GLU A 59 4.86 -4.67 9.02
C GLU A 59 5.01 -4.71 10.55
N ARG A 60 4.02 -5.25 11.27
CA ARG A 60 4.15 -5.48 12.71
C ARG A 60 5.24 -6.52 13.02
N ALA A 61 5.42 -7.51 12.15
CA ALA A 61 6.43 -8.56 12.32
C ALA A 61 7.83 -8.15 11.82
N HIS A 62 7.89 -7.37 10.73
CA HIS A 62 9.15 -7.10 10.02
C HIS A 62 9.60 -5.63 10.03
N GLY A 63 8.83 -4.76 10.68
CA GLY A 63 9.11 -3.34 10.83
C GLY A 63 8.34 -2.47 9.83
N PRO A 64 8.16 -1.17 10.15
CA PRO A 64 7.48 -0.22 9.27
C PRO A 64 8.10 -0.18 7.87
N GLY A 65 7.25 -0.12 6.84
CA GLY A 65 7.67 -0.07 5.45
C GLY A 65 8.24 -1.38 4.89
N SER A 66 8.25 -2.48 5.66
CA SER A 66 8.72 -3.78 5.16
C SER A 66 7.91 -4.32 3.98
N CYS A 67 6.70 -3.79 3.75
CA CYS A 67 5.90 -4.09 2.57
C CYS A 67 6.36 -3.37 1.28
N ILE A 68 7.28 -2.41 1.30
CA ILE A 68 7.70 -1.69 0.08
C ILE A 68 8.12 -2.69 -1.01
N HIS A 69 7.52 -2.58 -2.20
CA HIS A 69 7.69 -3.54 -3.29
C HIS A 69 9.01 -3.32 -4.04
N LEU A 70 10.12 -3.77 -3.47
CA LEU A 70 11.45 -3.60 -4.06
C LEU A 70 11.66 -4.41 -5.35
N GLU A 71 10.80 -5.38 -5.62
CA GLU A 71 10.78 -6.17 -6.85
C GLU A 71 10.11 -5.45 -8.02
N GLU A 72 9.28 -4.42 -7.75
CA GLU A 72 8.64 -3.63 -8.79
C GLU A 72 9.66 -2.65 -9.40
N PRO A 73 9.87 -2.67 -10.73
CA PRO A 73 10.97 -1.93 -11.37
C PRO A 73 10.99 -0.43 -11.10
N ILE A 74 9.83 0.23 -11.06
CA ILE A 74 9.74 1.68 -10.82
C ILE A 74 10.14 1.99 -9.38
N THR A 75 9.64 1.23 -8.42
CA THR A 75 9.95 1.34 -6.99
C THR A 75 11.44 1.08 -6.75
N ALA A 76 12.00 0.02 -7.32
CA ALA A 76 13.42 -0.29 -7.24
C ALA A 76 14.29 0.86 -7.77
N ARG A 77 13.93 1.42 -8.94
CA ARG A 77 14.62 2.56 -9.55
C ARG A 77 14.53 3.81 -8.68
N ASP A 78 13.34 4.14 -8.17
CA ASP A 78 13.12 5.34 -7.35
C ASP A 78 13.87 5.25 -6.01
N VAL A 79 13.93 4.06 -5.40
CA VAL A 79 14.73 3.79 -4.20
C VAL A 79 16.22 3.91 -4.49
N ALA A 80 16.72 3.32 -5.59
CA ALA A 80 18.13 3.40 -5.98
C ALA A 80 18.57 4.84 -6.28
N ALA A 81 17.68 5.67 -6.81
CA ALA A 81 17.92 7.09 -7.05
C ALA A 81 17.92 7.94 -5.76
N GLY A 82 17.68 7.35 -4.59
CA GLY A 82 17.59 8.07 -3.32
C GLY A 82 16.42 9.06 -3.29
N HIS A 83 15.33 8.74 -4.00
CA HIS A 83 14.20 9.65 -4.08
C HIS A 83 13.58 9.82 -2.69
N ARG A 84 13.38 11.07 -2.26
CA ARG A 84 12.83 11.45 -0.93
C ARG A 84 11.41 10.95 -0.63
N ARG A 85 10.82 10.13 -1.51
CA ARG A 85 9.49 9.52 -1.36
C ARG A 85 9.50 8.34 -0.39
N PHE A 86 10.67 7.73 -0.18
CA PHE A 86 10.87 6.59 0.70
C PHE A 86 11.78 7.00 1.86
N ASP A 87 11.42 6.57 3.06
CA ASP A 87 12.33 6.63 4.20
C ASP A 87 13.36 5.50 4.05
N MET A 88 14.63 5.80 4.33
CA MET A 88 15.70 4.80 4.20
C MET A 88 15.58 3.68 5.24
N GLU A 89 15.03 3.96 6.41
CA GLU A 89 14.76 2.94 7.43
C GLU A 89 13.67 1.97 6.95
N GLU A 90 12.59 2.49 6.35
CA GLU A 90 11.53 1.68 5.72
C GLU A 90 12.08 0.77 4.61
N VAL A 91 12.96 1.32 3.75
CA VAL A 91 13.61 0.57 2.68
C VAL A 91 14.49 -0.56 3.23
N GLU A 92 15.24 -0.31 4.30
CA GLU A 92 16.08 -1.33 4.92
C GLU A 92 15.25 -2.44 5.58
N ASN A 93 14.10 -2.09 6.20
CA ASN A 93 13.15 -3.10 6.69
C ASN A 93 12.63 -3.96 5.53
N ALA A 94 12.27 -3.36 4.40
CA ALA A 94 11.81 -4.09 3.21
C ALA A 94 12.89 -5.04 2.64
N ARG A 95 14.16 -4.61 2.63
CA ARG A 95 15.29 -5.46 2.19
C ARG A 95 15.49 -6.68 3.07
N ARG A 96 15.19 -6.57 4.36
CA ARG A 96 15.35 -7.66 5.35
C ARG A 96 14.14 -8.58 5.41
N ALA A 97 12.96 -8.08 5.04
CA ALA A 97 11.72 -8.82 5.11
C ALA A 97 11.62 -9.89 4.00
N PRO A 98 10.88 -11.01 4.24
CA PRO A 98 10.74 -12.08 3.26
C PRO A 98 10.08 -11.62 1.96
N SER A 99 10.85 -11.61 0.86
CA SER A 99 10.39 -11.15 -0.46
C SER A 99 9.16 -11.91 -0.98
N ALA A 100 9.17 -13.24 -0.92
CA ALA A 100 8.06 -14.06 -1.43
C ALA A 100 6.74 -13.79 -0.69
N GLU A 101 6.79 -13.57 0.62
CA GLU A 101 5.60 -13.27 1.41
C GLU A 101 5.09 -11.86 1.13
N ARG A 102 6.01 -10.87 1.07
CA ARG A 102 5.68 -9.51 0.65
C ARG A 102 4.98 -9.53 -0.72
N VAL A 103 5.59 -10.12 -1.75
CA VAL A 103 5.02 -10.16 -3.11
C VAL A 103 3.62 -10.77 -3.11
N ARG A 104 3.42 -11.90 -2.42
CA ARG A 104 2.10 -12.51 -2.27
C ARG A 104 1.06 -11.58 -1.63
N ILE A 105 1.46 -10.78 -0.63
CA ILE A 105 0.59 -9.75 -0.03
C ILE A 105 0.27 -8.62 -1.01
N LEU A 106 1.12 -8.34 -2.01
CA LEU A 106 0.86 -7.24 -2.96
C LEU A 106 0.19 -7.71 -4.26
N GLU A 107 0.17 -9.00 -4.56
CA GLU A 107 -0.46 -9.58 -5.75
C GLU A 107 -1.95 -9.26 -5.82
N ARG A 108 -2.42 -8.73 -6.96
CA ARG A 108 -3.85 -8.50 -7.21
C ARG A 108 -4.60 -9.83 -7.17
N ALA A 109 -5.74 -9.86 -6.47
CA ALA A 109 -6.65 -11.02 -6.45
C ALA A 109 -7.37 -11.16 -7.79
#